data_AF-A0A9D1N3V3-F1
#
_entry.id   AF-A0A9D1N3V3-F1
#
_cell.length_a   1.000
_cell.length_b   1.000
_cell.length_c   1.000
_cell.angle_alpha   90.00
_cell.angle_beta   90.00
_cell.angle_gamma   90.00
#
_symmetry.space_group_name_H-M   'P 1'
#
loop_
_entity.id
_entity.type
_entity.pdbx_description
1 polymer ?
#
loop_
_entity_poly.entity_id
_entity_poly.type
_entity_poly.pdbx_seq_one_letter_code
_entity_poly.pdbx_strand_id
1 'polypeptide(L)'
;MKRNLKALAALLCCALALALAACTAGTGTAATEPPATDAGAEATQQPETVVVTDEGTDGGDEATDPATDGGDGATDPATTGGDEATDPATDGGDEATDGGEGLEAPNPLVEYADVSELNAALGFTVLELDADAGYTAAGYTAIGSSIGEIQYASEAGAQLALRTGAGTEDISGVYGAELTEREAGGLTVHSGALEGLLVAWFSDGTTACSLTAEGLAQADFDALVDGLAAALASRAA
;
A
#
# COMPACT_ATOMS: atom_id res chain seq x y z
N MET A 1 22.53 -44.25 -30.53
CA MET A 1 22.79 -43.55 -29.25
C MET A 1 23.37 -42.19 -29.54
N LYS A 2 22.87 -41.16 -28.84
CA LYS A 2 23.22 -39.73 -28.86
C LYS A 2 22.86 -38.93 -30.11
N ARG A 3 21.71 -38.24 -30.06
CA ARG A 3 21.51 -36.95 -30.72
C ARG A 3 20.77 -36.01 -29.76
N ASN A 4 21.35 -34.82 -29.63
CA ASN A 4 21.10 -33.82 -28.61
C ASN A 4 19.80 -33.05 -28.89
N LEU A 5 18.93 -32.94 -27.88
CA LEU A 5 17.62 -32.27 -27.95
C LEU A 5 17.71 -30.87 -27.31
N LYS A 6 18.50 -29.97 -27.93
CA LYS A 6 18.53 -28.54 -27.59
C LYS A 6 18.54 -27.75 -28.90
N ALA A 7 17.35 -27.52 -29.46
CA ALA A 7 17.02 -26.47 -30.44
C ALA A 7 15.71 -26.85 -31.16
N LEU A 8 14.56 -26.65 -30.53
CA LEU A 8 13.30 -26.58 -31.28
C LEU A 8 12.21 -25.94 -30.41
N ALA A 9 11.96 -24.64 -30.59
CA ALA A 9 10.65 -23.97 -30.48
C ALA A 9 10.85 -22.44 -30.42
N ALA A 10 11.45 -21.89 -31.46
CA ALA A 10 11.35 -20.47 -31.78
C ALA A 10 10.70 -20.38 -33.16
N LEU A 11 9.36 -20.51 -33.23
CA LEU A 11 8.50 -20.02 -34.30
C LEU A 11 7.04 -20.42 -34.00
N LEU A 12 6.24 -19.53 -33.42
CA LEU A 12 4.81 -19.53 -33.67
C LEU A 12 4.33 -18.08 -33.82
N CYS A 13 4.47 -17.62 -35.06
CA CYS A 13 3.95 -16.37 -35.58
C CYS A 13 2.42 -16.33 -35.58
N CYS A 14 1.91 -15.12 -35.36
CA CYS A 14 0.86 -14.44 -36.12
C CYS A 14 -0.59 -14.92 -36.07
N ALA A 15 -1.42 -13.87 -35.89
CA ALA A 15 -2.74 -13.64 -36.49
C ALA A 15 -3.95 -14.20 -35.72
N LEU A 16 -4.49 -13.38 -34.81
CA LEU A 16 -5.92 -13.35 -34.56
C LEU A 16 -6.46 -11.94 -34.79
N ALA A 17 -6.68 -11.61 -36.05
CA ALA A 17 -7.58 -10.55 -36.47
C ALA A 17 -8.42 -11.11 -37.62
N LEU A 18 -9.67 -11.48 -37.35
CA LEU A 18 -10.64 -11.71 -38.40
C LEU A 18 -12.01 -11.16 -38.01
N ALA A 19 -12.49 -10.32 -38.91
CA ALA A 19 -13.68 -9.51 -38.87
C ALA A 19 -14.99 -10.30 -38.70
N LEU A 20 -15.96 -9.68 -38.01
CA LEU A 20 -17.37 -10.02 -38.14
C LEU A 20 -18.11 -8.82 -38.75
N ALA A 21 -18.36 -8.89 -40.04
CA ALA A 21 -19.28 -8.01 -40.75
C ALA A 21 -20.04 -8.82 -41.80
N ALA A 22 -21.38 -8.91 -41.65
CA ALA A 22 -22.38 -8.66 -42.70
C ALA A 22 -23.71 -9.42 -42.47
N CYS A 23 -24.77 -8.81 -43.03
CA CYS A 23 -26.16 -9.23 -43.22
C CYS A 23 -27.09 -8.81 -42.07
N THR A 24 -28.04 -7.89 -42.27
CA THR A 24 -29.18 -8.00 -43.20
C THR A 24 -29.63 -6.68 -43.87
N ALA A 25 -30.15 -6.81 -45.10
CA ALA A 25 -30.68 -5.79 -46.04
C ALA A 25 -31.92 -5.02 -45.53
N GLY A 26 -32.09 -3.73 -45.88
CA GLY A 26 -32.92 -3.22 -47.01
C GLY A 26 -34.30 -2.74 -46.47
N THR A 27 -34.92 -1.60 -46.77
CA THR A 27 -35.02 -0.70 -47.95
C THR A 27 -35.63 0.64 -47.49
N GLY A 28 -35.33 1.78 -48.14
CA GLY A 28 -36.13 3.00 -47.94
C GLY A 28 -35.50 4.29 -48.48
N THR A 29 -35.76 4.59 -49.75
CA THR A 29 -35.52 5.84 -50.47
C THR A 29 -36.12 7.08 -49.77
N ALA A 30 -35.35 8.18 -49.63
CA ALA A 30 -35.66 9.49 -50.22
C ALA A 30 -34.72 10.61 -49.72
N ALA A 31 -33.98 11.18 -50.68
CA ALA A 31 -33.60 12.58 -50.87
C ALA A 31 -33.27 13.49 -49.66
N THR A 32 -32.04 14.01 -49.61
CA THR A 32 -31.69 15.42 -49.94
C THR A 32 -30.19 15.64 -49.71
N GLU A 33 -29.45 15.85 -50.80
CA GLU A 33 -28.13 16.50 -50.87
C GLU A 33 -28.30 18.04 -50.78
N PRO A 34 -27.23 18.88 -50.72
CA PRO A 34 -25.86 18.79 -50.17
C PRO A 34 -25.51 20.12 -49.41
N PRO A 35 -24.30 20.73 -49.37
CA PRO A 35 -22.92 20.25 -49.58
C PRO A 35 -21.92 20.62 -48.46
N ALA A 36 -20.72 20.08 -48.65
CA ALA A 36 -19.44 20.30 -47.97
C ALA A 36 -18.91 21.74 -47.96
N THR A 37 -17.97 22.00 -47.04
CA THR A 37 -16.73 22.81 -47.23
C THR A 37 -15.90 22.63 -45.95
N ASP A 38 -14.78 21.91 -45.95
CA ASP A 38 -13.45 22.20 -46.52
C ASP A 38 -12.58 23.11 -45.63
N ALA A 39 -11.30 22.77 -45.68
CA ALA A 39 -10.16 23.08 -44.84
C ALA A 39 -9.80 24.57 -44.63
N GLY A 40 -8.90 24.79 -43.66
CA GLY A 40 -7.82 25.77 -43.84
C GLY A 40 -7.46 26.67 -42.65
N ALA A 41 -6.27 26.42 -42.10
CA ALA A 41 -5.17 27.37 -41.84
C ALA A 41 -5.31 28.60 -40.88
N GLU A 42 -4.35 28.62 -39.95
CA GLU A 42 -3.47 29.74 -39.54
C GLU A 42 -3.94 30.93 -38.67
N ALA A 43 -3.34 30.97 -37.46
CA ALA A 43 -2.46 32.02 -36.91
C ALA A 43 -2.99 33.39 -36.41
N THR A 44 -2.44 33.75 -35.23
CA THR A 44 -2.14 35.08 -34.64
C THR A 44 -3.27 35.86 -33.93
N GLN A 45 -3.06 36.12 -32.61
CA GLN A 45 -2.67 37.43 -32.04
C GLN A 45 -2.75 37.45 -30.48
N GLN A 46 -1.64 37.82 -29.82
CA GLN A 46 -1.56 38.53 -28.51
C GLN A 46 -1.66 40.06 -28.79
N PRO A 47 -1.71 41.04 -27.82
CA PRO A 47 -1.32 41.05 -26.38
C PRO A 47 -2.39 41.73 -25.47
N GLU A 48 -2.23 41.92 -24.15
CA GLU A 48 -1.64 43.12 -23.51
C GLU A 48 -1.37 42.93 -22.00
N THR A 49 -0.30 43.59 -21.55
CA THR A 49 0.24 43.76 -20.20
C THR A 49 -0.45 44.90 -19.41
N VAL A 50 -0.57 44.77 -18.08
CA VAL A 50 -0.55 45.92 -17.16
C VAL A 50 0.34 45.59 -15.96
N VAL A 51 1.32 46.47 -15.75
CA VAL A 51 2.26 46.57 -14.64
C VAL A 51 1.73 47.62 -13.66
N VAL A 52 1.75 47.35 -12.36
CA VAL A 52 2.04 48.38 -11.33
C VAL A 52 2.80 47.71 -10.17
N THR A 53 4.04 48.16 -9.99
CA THR A 53 4.92 48.08 -8.81
C THR A 53 4.71 49.30 -7.91
N ASP A 54 4.83 49.13 -6.58
CA ASP A 54 5.49 50.01 -5.58
C ASP A 54 5.10 49.52 -4.15
N GLU A 55 5.77 49.76 -3.02
CA GLU A 55 7.16 49.95 -2.55
C GLU A 55 7.07 50.02 -0.99
N GLY A 56 8.19 49.76 -0.29
CA GLY A 56 8.48 50.26 1.07
C GLY A 56 8.15 49.34 2.27
N THR A 57 9.16 48.80 3.00
CA THR A 57 9.82 49.31 4.26
C THR A 57 8.88 49.31 5.49
N ASP A 58 9.23 48.99 6.73
CA ASP A 58 10.44 48.68 7.52
C ASP A 58 10.02 48.32 8.98
N GLY A 59 10.95 47.85 9.83
CA GLY A 59 10.86 47.81 11.31
C GLY A 59 10.12 46.61 11.93
N GLY A 60 10.53 45.96 13.02
CA GLY A 60 11.63 46.07 13.98
C GLY A 60 11.47 44.87 14.94
N ASP A 61 12.53 44.09 15.16
CA ASP A 61 13.18 43.86 16.46
C ASP A 61 12.27 43.88 17.70
N GLU A 62 12.19 42.76 18.41
CA GLU A 62 12.07 42.68 19.88
C GLU A 62 12.24 41.20 20.29
N ALA A 63 13.46 40.87 20.72
CA ALA A 63 13.72 39.74 21.59
C ALA A 63 13.29 40.11 23.01
N THR A 64 12.52 39.27 23.69
CA THR A 64 12.45 39.29 25.16
C THR A 64 12.46 37.89 25.73
N ASP A 65 13.67 37.51 26.14
CA ASP A 65 13.93 36.59 27.25
C ASP A 65 13.35 37.21 28.55
N PRO A 66 12.86 36.39 29.48
CA PRO A 66 13.21 36.68 30.86
C PRO A 66 13.78 35.44 31.55
N ALA A 67 15.06 35.52 31.89
CA ALA A 67 15.68 34.76 32.97
C ALA A 67 15.24 35.27 34.35
N THR A 68 15.59 34.47 35.37
CA THR A 68 15.64 34.74 36.83
C THR A 68 14.31 34.58 37.57
N ASP A 69 14.21 34.04 38.79
CA ASP A 69 15.16 33.60 39.83
C ASP A 69 14.30 32.95 40.96
N GLY A 70 14.89 32.01 41.70
CA GLY A 70 14.46 31.65 43.06
C GLY A 70 14.07 30.18 43.18
N GLY A 71 14.75 29.32 43.93
CA GLY A 71 15.59 29.55 45.09
C GLY A 71 15.03 28.73 46.26
N ASP A 72 15.80 27.73 46.67
CA ASP A 72 15.84 27.07 47.99
C ASP A 72 14.61 26.41 48.61
N GLY A 73 14.82 25.19 49.15
CA GLY A 73 13.91 24.64 50.15
C GLY A 73 14.03 23.15 50.40
N ALA A 74 15.23 22.62 50.67
CA ALA A 74 15.33 21.35 51.39
C ALA A 74 14.77 21.53 52.81
N THR A 75 13.73 20.76 53.16
CA THR A 75 13.40 20.48 54.57
C THR A 75 12.92 19.03 54.69
N ASP A 76 13.85 18.16 55.06
CA ASP A 76 13.57 17.00 55.89
C ASP A 76 13.31 17.51 57.32
N PRO A 77 12.27 17.00 57.99
CA PRO A 77 12.41 16.73 59.41
C PRO A 77 11.96 15.31 59.75
N ALA A 78 12.94 14.48 60.09
CA ALA A 78 12.74 13.42 61.06
C ALA A 78 12.40 14.03 62.43
N THR A 79 11.31 13.61 63.08
CA THR A 79 11.29 13.19 64.50
C THR A 79 10.05 12.34 64.83
N THR A 80 10.29 11.06 65.13
CA THR A 80 9.80 10.25 66.27
C THR A 80 8.42 10.48 66.90
N GLY A 81 7.66 9.37 67.01
CA GLY A 81 7.01 8.97 68.27
C GLY A 81 5.65 8.31 68.11
N GLY A 82 5.49 7.06 68.58
CA GLY A 82 4.16 6.49 68.86
C GLY A 82 4.05 4.99 68.62
N ASP A 83 4.16 4.25 69.70
CA ASP A 83 4.06 2.79 69.82
C ASP A 83 2.60 2.28 69.74
N GLU A 84 2.47 0.96 69.57
CA GLU A 84 1.30 0.10 69.81
C GLU A 84 0.19 -0.06 68.74
N ALA A 85 0.27 -1.23 68.09
CA ALA A 85 -0.76 -2.26 67.95
C ALA A 85 -2.18 -1.86 67.53
N THR A 86 -2.55 -2.24 66.31
CA THR A 86 -3.61 -3.26 66.12
C THR A 86 -3.58 -3.74 64.67
N ASP A 87 -3.36 -5.04 64.53
CA ASP A 87 -3.69 -5.80 63.34
C ASP A 87 -5.19 -6.13 63.42
N PRO A 88 -6.01 -5.63 62.49
CA PRO A 88 -7.14 -6.39 62.03
C PRO A 88 -7.00 -6.61 60.53
N ALA A 89 -6.79 -7.88 60.17
CA ALA A 89 -7.11 -8.41 58.86
C ALA A 89 -8.38 -7.74 58.32
N THR A 90 -8.21 -6.93 57.28
CA THR A 90 -9.30 -6.47 56.43
C THR A 90 -8.94 -6.88 55.01
N ASP A 91 -9.46 -8.04 54.65
CA ASP A 91 -9.79 -8.42 53.28
C ASP A 91 -10.70 -7.33 52.72
N GLY A 92 -10.13 -6.47 51.89
CA GLY A 92 -10.81 -5.42 51.16
C GLY A 92 -10.13 -5.33 49.81
N GLY A 93 -10.77 -5.94 48.81
CA GLY A 93 -10.28 -5.96 47.44
C GLY A 93 -9.99 -4.55 46.93
N ASP A 94 -8.80 -4.41 46.34
CA ASP A 94 -8.59 -3.46 45.27
C ASP A 94 -8.23 -4.30 44.05
N GLU A 95 -9.24 -4.57 43.25
CA GLU A 95 -9.08 -4.77 41.82
C GLU A 95 -8.40 -3.49 41.32
N ALA A 96 -7.06 -3.50 41.31
CA ALA A 96 -6.30 -2.60 40.47
C ALA A 96 -6.65 -2.99 39.04
N THR A 97 -7.73 -2.40 38.52
CA THR A 97 -7.88 -2.16 37.09
C THR A 97 -6.70 -1.28 36.69
N ASP A 98 -5.59 -1.96 36.39
CA ASP A 98 -4.50 -1.44 35.60
C ASP A 98 -5.11 -1.09 34.24
N GLY A 99 -5.60 0.15 34.14
CA GLY A 99 -5.85 0.83 32.88
C GLY A 99 -4.53 1.19 32.21
N GLY A 100 -3.61 0.23 32.17
CA GLY A 100 -2.39 0.32 31.40
C GLY A 100 -2.79 0.39 29.95
N GLU A 101 -2.70 1.59 29.40
CA GLU A 101 -2.46 1.83 27.98
C GLU A 101 -1.51 0.75 27.46
N GLY A 102 -2.10 -0.26 26.83
CA GLY A 102 -1.42 -1.48 26.43
C GLY A 102 -0.31 -1.11 25.47
N LEU A 103 0.91 -1.10 25.97
CA LEU A 103 2.10 -1.15 25.14
C LEU A 103 1.97 -2.43 24.33
N GLU A 104 1.57 -2.31 23.06
CA GLU A 104 1.51 -3.42 22.13
C GLU A 104 2.88 -4.11 22.19
N ALA A 105 2.89 -5.37 22.64
CA ALA A 105 4.11 -6.16 22.61
C ALA A 105 4.64 -6.10 21.17
N PRO A 106 5.97 -5.94 20.98
CA PRO A 106 6.54 -5.79 19.64
C PRO A 106 6.04 -6.92 18.75
N ASN A 107 5.49 -6.55 17.60
CA ASN A 107 4.83 -7.50 16.70
C ASN A 107 5.85 -8.55 16.25
N PRO A 108 5.77 -9.80 16.73
CA PRO A 108 6.85 -10.76 16.51
C PRO A 108 6.98 -11.08 15.02
N LEU A 109 8.24 -11.04 14.55
CA LEU A 109 8.63 -11.47 13.21
C LEU A 109 9.22 -12.87 13.31
N VAL A 110 8.65 -13.83 12.59
CA VAL A 110 9.12 -15.22 12.55
C VAL A 110 9.32 -15.64 11.10
N GLU A 111 10.55 -16.03 10.75
CA GLU A 111 10.91 -16.50 9.41
C GLU A 111 10.66 -18.02 9.27
N TYR A 112 10.27 -18.44 8.06
CA TYR A 112 10.00 -19.82 7.67
C TYR A 112 10.83 -20.21 6.45
N ALA A 113 11.07 -21.52 6.27
CA ALA A 113 11.88 -21.99 5.16
C ALA A 113 11.15 -21.89 3.80
N ASP A 114 9.83 -22.07 3.81
CA ASP A 114 9.00 -22.03 2.62
C ASP A 114 7.54 -21.63 2.94
N VAL A 115 6.77 -21.39 1.88
CA VAL A 115 5.36 -20.97 1.96
C VAL A 115 4.47 -22.01 2.63
N SER A 116 4.81 -23.30 2.57
CA SER A 116 4.01 -24.36 3.19
C SER A 116 4.13 -24.31 4.71
N GLU A 117 5.35 -24.09 5.23
CA GLU A 117 5.57 -23.89 6.67
C GLU A 117 4.91 -22.61 7.17
N LEU A 118 5.01 -21.51 6.42
CA LEU A 118 4.32 -20.25 6.73
C LEU A 118 2.80 -20.45 6.83
N ASN A 119 2.19 -21.08 5.82
CA ASN A 119 0.75 -21.35 5.79
C ASN A 119 0.31 -22.27 6.94
N ALA A 120 1.12 -23.28 7.27
CA ALA A 120 0.84 -24.19 8.38
C ALA A 120 0.86 -23.46 9.74
N ALA A 121 1.77 -22.50 9.91
CA ALA A 121 1.86 -21.69 11.12
C ALA A 121 0.70 -20.69 11.26
N LEU A 122 0.27 -20.08 10.14
CA LEU A 122 -0.80 -19.09 10.12
C LEU A 122 -2.21 -19.70 10.12
N GLY A 123 -2.36 -20.95 9.67
CA GLY A 123 -3.65 -21.61 9.55
C GLY A 123 -4.49 -21.15 8.36
N PHE A 124 -3.91 -20.38 7.43
CA PHE A 124 -4.52 -19.97 6.16
C PHE A 124 -3.48 -19.96 5.03
N THR A 125 -3.94 -19.90 3.79
CA THR A 125 -3.08 -19.85 2.61
C THR A 125 -2.83 -18.41 2.19
N VAL A 126 -1.58 -17.95 2.26
CA VAL A 126 -1.19 -16.62 1.78
C VAL A 126 -1.39 -16.48 0.26
N LEU A 127 -1.42 -15.24 -0.22
CA LEU A 127 -1.40 -14.96 -1.66
C LEU A 127 0.03 -15.06 -2.18
N GLU A 128 0.20 -15.56 -3.39
CA GLU A 128 1.50 -15.68 -4.05
C GLU A 128 1.44 -14.99 -5.42
N LEU A 129 2.58 -14.45 -5.88
CA LEU A 129 2.72 -14.00 -7.25
C LEU A 129 2.62 -15.19 -8.22
N ASP A 130 2.13 -14.92 -9.43
CA ASP A 130 2.16 -15.90 -10.51
C ASP A 130 3.61 -16.33 -10.81
N ALA A 131 3.83 -17.63 -11.05
CA ALA A 131 5.17 -18.17 -11.32
C ALA A 131 5.81 -17.54 -12.58
N ASP A 132 5.00 -17.07 -13.53
CA ASP A 132 5.44 -16.43 -14.76
C ASP A 132 5.65 -14.91 -14.59
N ALA A 133 5.44 -14.34 -13.39
CA ALA A 133 5.61 -12.91 -13.12
C ALA A 133 7.08 -12.43 -13.15
N GLY A 134 8.04 -13.35 -13.20
CA GLY A 134 9.47 -13.02 -13.29
C GLY A 134 10.14 -12.67 -11.96
N TYR A 135 9.52 -13.03 -10.84
CA TYR A 135 10.02 -12.79 -9.49
C TYR A 135 10.31 -14.09 -8.75
N THR A 136 11.39 -14.11 -7.98
CA THR A 136 11.76 -15.23 -7.12
C THR A 136 11.48 -14.88 -5.67
N ALA A 137 10.76 -15.76 -4.95
CA ALA A 137 10.58 -15.60 -3.51
C ALA A 137 11.93 -15.74 -2.79
N ALA A 138 12.24 -14.75 -1.95
CA ALA A 138 13.49 -14.62 -1.23
C ALA A 138 13.32 -14.77 0.30
N GLY A 139 12.09 -14.65 0.82
CA GLY A 139 11.81 -14.82 2.24
C GLY A 139 10.32 -15.03 2.52
N TYR A 140 10.04 -15.68 3.66
CA TYR A 140 8.71 -16.05 4.14
C TYR A 140 8.63 -15.72 5.63
N THR A 141 7.75 -14.80 6.01
CA THR A 141 7.73 -14.26 7.37
C THR A 141 6.29 -14.17 7.89
N ALA A 142 6.05 -14.63 9.11
CA ALA A 142 4.83 -14.28 9.84
C ALA A 142 5.08 -13.03 10.69
N ILE A 143 4.16 -12.09 10.59
CA ILE A 143 4.12 -10.84 11.36
C ILE A 143 2.94 -10.96 12.33
N GLY A 144 3.21 -10.97 13.63
CA GLY A 144 2.15 -11.03 14.65
C GLY A 144 1.34 -12.32 14.69
N SER A 145 1.83 -13.37 14.03
CA SER A 145 1.10 -14.64 13.84
C SER A 145 -0.24 -14.49 13.12
N SER A 146 -0.52 -13.35 12.49
CA SER A 146 -1.79 -13.05 11.82
C SER A 146 -1.62 -12.62 10.36
N ILE A 147 -0.44 -12.12 10.00
CA ILE A 147 -0.10 -11.67 8.65
C ILE A 147 1.06 -12.52 8.14
N GLY A 148 0.91 -13.08 6.95
CA GLY A 148 2.01 -13.68 6.20
C GLY A 148 2.58 -12.68 5.21
N GLU A 149 3.90 -12.58 5.14
CA GLU A 149 4.63 -11.78 4.17
C GLU A 149 5.54 -12.68 3.34
N ILE A 150 5.48 -12.55 2.01
CA ILE A 150 6.45 -13.11 1.09
C ILE A 150 7.25 -11.97 0.47
N GLN A 151 8.57 -12.03 0.62
CA GLN A 151 9.48 -11.09 -0.02
C GLN A 151 9.93 -11.68 -1.36
N TYR A 152 9.88 -10.87 -2.42
CA TYR A 152 10.29 -11.27 -3.76
C TYR A 152 11.40 -10.36 -4.28
N ALA A 153 12.25 -10.92 -5.13
CA ALA A 153 13.32 -10.21 -5.84
C ALA A 153 13.29 -10.54 -7.34
N SER A 154 13.62 -9.57 -8.17
CA SER A 154 13.89 -9.77 -9.61
C SER A 154 15.39 -9.72 -9.92
N GLU A 155 15.80 -10.32 -11.05
CA GLU A 155 17.18 -10.19 -11.53
C GLU A 155 17.57 -8.74 -11.87
N ALA A 156 16.58 -7.89 -12.17
CA ALA A 156 16.77 -6.47 -12.43
C ALA A 156 16.93 -5.62 -11.14
N GLY A 157 16.80 -6.24 -9.96
CA GLY A 157 16.97 -5.59 -8.66
C GLY A 157 15.70 -4.99 -8.06
N ALA A 158 14.51 -5.30 -8.61
CA ALA A 158 13.25 -4.88 -8.00
C ALA A 158 12.94 -5.77 -6.78
N GLN A 159 12.47 -5.15 -5.70
CA GLN A 159 12.18 -5.80 -4.42
C GLN A 159 10.70 -5.60 -4.09
N LEU A 160 10.01 -6.67 -3.70
CA LEU A 160 8.58 -6.63 -3.40
C LEU A 160 8.29 -7.31 -2.08
N ALA A 161 7.28 -6.82 -1.36
CA ALA A 161 6.70 -7.50 -0.22
C ALA A 161 5.20 -7.66 -0.45
N LEU A 162 4.75 -8.92 -0.51
CA LEU A 162 3.34 -9.28 -0.61
C LEU A 162 2.88 -9.75 0.76
N ARG A 163 1.91 -9.04 1.35
CA ARG A 163 1.28 -9.43 2.62
C ARG A 163 -0.11 -9.98 2.38
N THR A 164 -0.49 -10.94 3.21
CA THR A 164 -1.84 -11.49 3.28
C THR A 164 -2.20 -11.72 4.75
N GLY A 165 -3.37 -11.25 5.16
CA GLY A 165 -3.90 -11.43 6.51
C GLY A 165 -5.42 -11.50 6.50
N ALA A 166 -6.00 -12.01 7.58
CA ALA A 166 -7.45 -11.92 7.78
C ALA A 166 -7.85 -10.47 8.10
N GLY A 167 -8.99 -10.03 7.58
CA GLY A 167 -9.53 -8.69 7.80
C GLY A 167 -9.75 -7.90 6.52
N THR A 168 -10.00 -6.61 6.69
CA THR A 168 -10.34 -5.67 5.60
C THR A 168 -9.53 -4.39 5.65
N GLU A 169 -8.57 -4.31 6.56
CA GLU A 169 -7.76 -3.13 6.81
C GLU A 169 -6.45 -3.14 6.02
N ASP A 170 -5.83 -1.95 5.91
CA ASP A 170 -4.54 -1.82 5.27
C ASP A 170 -3.44 -2.46 6.14
N ILE A 171 -2.80 -3.49 5.58
CA ILE A 171 -1.69 -4.22 6.22
C ILE A 171 -0.32 -3.91 5.58
N SER A 172 -0.25 -2.90 4.69
CA SER A 172 0.99 -2.50 4.00
C SER A 172 2.08 -2.05 4.94
N GLY A 173 1.73 -1.52 6.11
CA GLY A 173 2.67 -0.91 7.05
C GLY A 173 3.32 0.37 6.51
N VAL A 174 2.79 0.94 5.42
CA VAL A 174 3.26 2.20 4.83
C VAL A 174 2.33 3.32 5.30
N TYR A 175 2.84 4.16 6.19
CA TYR A 175 2.10 5.31 6.70
C TYR A 175 2.49 6.60 5.96
N GLY A 176 1.50 7.41 5.60
CA GLY A 176 1.71 8.72 4.97
C GLY A 176 1.74 8.73 3.44
N ALA A 177 1.51 7.60 2.77
CA ALA A 177 1.28 7.56 1.33
C ALA A 177 -0.09 8.17 0.98
N GLU A 178 -0.14 9.03 -0.04
CA GLU A 178 -1.41 9.43 -0.64
C GLU A 178 -1.90 8.32 -1.56
N LEU A 179 -3.03 7.69 -1.19
CA LEU A 179 -3.61 6.57 -1.93
C LEU A 179 -4.79 7.04 -2.78
N THR A 180 -4.88 6.48 -3.98
CA THR A 180 -6.01 6.65 -4.89
C THR A 180 -6.74 5.33 -5.08
N GLU A 181 -8.05 5.41 -5.27
CA GLU A 181 -8.91 4.25 -5.47
C GLU A 181 -9.09 3.93 -6.95
N ARG A 182 -9.07 2.64 -7.28
CA ARG A 182 -9.41 2.12 -8.60
C ARG A 182 -10.00 0.71 -8.47
N GLU A 183 -10.76 0.31 -9.47
CA GLU A 183 -11.33 -1.05 -9.54
C GLU A 183 -10.40 -2.00 -10.29
N ALA A 184 -10.12 -3.16 -9.71
CA ALA A 184 -9.35 -4.25 -10.36
C ALA A 184 -9.84 -5.61 -9.87
N GLY A 185 -10.04 -6.56 -10.78
CA GLY A 185 -10.51 -7.91 -10.41
C GLY A 185 -11.88 -7.95 -9.74
N GLY A 186 -12.67 -6.88 -9.79
CA GLY A 186 -13.92 -6.74 -9.04
C GLY A 186 -13.76 -6.32 -7.58
N LEU A 187 -12.55 -5.91 -7.18
CA LEU A 187 -12.22 -5.36 -5.88
C LEU A 187 -11.82 -3.88 -6.02
N THR A 188 -12.06 -3.12 -4.96
CA THR A 188 -11.49 -1.78 -4.80
C THR A 188 -10.03 -1.91 -4.36
N VAL A 189 -9.14 -1.34 -5.15
CA VAL A 189 -7.70 -1.26 -4.90
C VAL A 189 -7.35 0.16 -4.51
N HIS A 190 -6.64 0.32 -3.41
CA HIS A 190 -6.06 1.56 -2.97
C HIS A 190 -4.57 1.54 -3.31
N SER A 191 -4.09 2.45 -4.15
CA SER A 191 -2.69 2.47 -4.60
C SER A 191 -2.09 3.87 -4.66
N GLY A 192 -0.79 3.96 -4.40
CA GLY A 192 -0.03 5.20 -4.42
C GLY A 192 1.47 4.95 -4.31
N ALA A 193 2.21 5.98 -3.94
CA ALA A 193 3.64 5.91 -3.74
C ALA A 193 4.09 6.82 -2.60
N LEU A 194 5.15 6.43 -1.90
CA LEU A 194 5.81 7.23 -0.88
C LEU A 194 7.32 7.08 -1.04
N GLU A 195 8.03 8.18 -1.28
CA GLU A 195 9.51 8.21 -1.36
C GLU A 195 10.13 7.17 -2.34
N GLY A 196 9.42 6.83 -3.41
CA GLY A 196 9.86 5.84 -4.40
C GLY A 196 9.45 4.39 -4.11
N LEU A 197 8.81 4.15 -2.96
CA LEU A 197 8.11 2.90 -2.65
C LEU A 197 6.70 2.96 -3.24
N LEU A 198 6.39 2.04 -4.15
CA LEU A 198 5.03 1.82 -4.64
C LEU A 198 4.27 0.99 -3.61
N VAL A 199 3.01 1.36 -3.36
CA VAL A 199 2.16 0.67 -2.37
C VAL A 199 0.76 0.47 -2.95
N ALA A 200 0.20 -0.71 -2.69
CA ALA A 200 -1.19 -1.01 -2.95
C ALA A 200 -1.75 -1.91 -1.85
N TRP A 201 -3.03 -1.75 -1.54
CA TRP A 201 -3.78 -2.70 -0.71
C TRP A 201 -5.21 -2.86 -1.23
N PHE A 202 -5.78 -4.04 -0.98
CA PHE A 202 -7.12 -4.44 -1.41
C PHE A 202 -7.63 -5.59 -0.54
N SER A 203 -8.95 -5.78 -0.53
CA SER A 203 -9.59 -6.84 0.27
C SER A 203 -10.82 -7.41 -0.44
N ASP A 204 -11.11 -8.69 -0.20
CA ASP A 204 -12.35 -9.35 -0.60
C ASP A 204 -13.48 -9.25 0.46
N GLY A 205 -13.25 -8.50 1.54
CA GLY A 205 -14.16 -8.39 2.68
C GLY A 205 -13.87 -9.35 3.83
N THR A 206 -12.98 -10.33 3.64
CA THR A 206 -12.56 -11.29 4.67
C THR A 206 -11.04 -11.45 4.77
N THR A 207 -10.34 -11.24 3.66
CA THR A 207 -8.89 -11.30 3.53
C THR A 207 -8.41 -9.95 3.01
N ALA A 208 -7.37 -9.40 3.66
CA ALA A 208 -6.67 -8.21 3.22
C ALA A 208 -5.32 -8.60 2.62
N CYS A 209 -4.96 -7.92 1.53
CA CYS A 209 -3.69 -8.07 0.86
C CYS A 209 -3.05 -6.70 0.63
N SER A 210 -1.73 -6.65 0.70
CA SER A 210 -0.97 -5.47 0.27
C SER A 210 0.25 -5.88 -0.53
N LEU A 211 0.61 -5.07 -1.53
CA LEU A 211 1.84 -5.19 -2.27
C LEU A 211 2.62 -3.90 -2.13
N THR A 212 3.88 -3.99 -1.70
CA THR A 212 4.84 -2.89 -1.80
C THR A 212 5.94 -3.25 -2.77
N ALA A 213 6.46 -2.29 -3.52
CA ALA A 213 7.55 -2.52 -4.47
C ALA A 213 8.52 -1.34 -4.56
N GLU A 214 9.81 -1.66 -4.65
CA GLU A 214 10.89 -0.72 -4.95
C GLU A 214 11.60 -1.15 -6.24
N GLY A 215 12.09 -0.17 -7.01
CA GLY A 215 12.83 -0.44 -8.25
C GLY A 215 11.97 -0.97 -9.40
N LEU A 216 10.64 -0.81 -9.31
CA LEU A 216 9.67 -1.22 -10.32
C LEU A 216 9.01 -0.01 -10.97
N ALA A 217 8.69 -0.10 -12.27
CA ALA A 217 7.91 0.93 -12.95
C ALA A 217 6.42 0.85 -12.55
N GLN A 218 5.75 2.00 -12.47
CA GLN A 218 4.32 2.07 -12.09
C GLN A 218 3.43 1.13 -12.92
N ALA A 219 3.62 1.08 -14.23
CA ALA A 219 2.79 0.25 -15.11
C ALA A 219 2.95 -1.26 -14.83
N ASP A 220 4.17 -1.70 -14.51
CA ASP A 220 4.43 -3.10 -14.15
C ASP A 220 3.87 -3.43 -12.77
N PHE A 221 3.97 -2.48 -11.83
CA PHE A 221 3.34 -2.57 -10.51
C PHE A 221 1.81 -2.69 -10.62
N ASP A 222 1.18 -1.83 -11.41
CA ASP A 222 -0.27 -1.85 -11.61
C ASP A 222 -0.75 -3.18 -12.20
N ALA A 223 0.00 -3.75 -13.15
CA ALA A 223 -0.29 -5.06 -13.73
C ALA A 223 -0.20 -6.21 -12.71
N LEU A 224 0.79 -6.17 -11.80
CA LEU A 224 0.90 -7.14 -10.71
C LEU A 224 -0.28 -7.02 -9.74
N VAL A 225 -0.63 -5.79 -9.36
CA VAL A 225 -1.76 -5.52 -8.47
C VAL A 225 -3.07 -6.00 -9.09
N ASP A 226 -3.27 -5.81 -10.40
CA ASP A 226 -4.46 -6.30 -11.11
C ASP A 226 -4.56 -7.83 -11.09
N GLY A 227 -3.45 -8.51 -11.35
CA GLY A 227 -3.38 -9.98 -11.30
C GLY A 227 -3.68 -10.51 -9.89
N LEU A 228 -3.10 -9.88 -8.86
CA LEU A 228 -3.33 -10.26 -7.47
C LEU A 228 -4.75 -9.98 -7.00
N ALA A 229 -5.34 -8.85 -7.37
CA ALA A 229 -6.72 -8.52 -7.04
C ALA A 229 -7.69 -9.52 -7.68
N ALA A 230 -7.47 -9.89 -8.95
CA ALA A 230 -8.25 -10.93 -9.62
C ALA A 230 -8.07 -12.31 -8.96
N ALA A 231 -6.84 -12.66 -8.55
CA ALA A 231 -6.55 -13.91 -7.86
C ALA A 231 -7.27 -13.95 -6.49
N LEU A 232 -7.25 -12.86 -5.72
CA LEU A 232 -7.95 -12.77 -4.45
C LEU A 232 -9.47 -12.89 -4.64
N ALA A 233 -10.05 -12.12 -5.57
CA ALA A 233 -11.48 -12.19 -5.88
C ALA A 233 -11.93 -13.60 -6.27
N SER A 234 -11.09 -14.34 -7.01
CA SER A 234 -11.40 -15.72 -7.41
C SER A 234 -11.42 -16.72 -6.24
N ARG A 235 -10.77 -16.41 -5.11
CA ARG A 235 -10.79 -17.25 -3.89
C ARG A 235 -12.07 -17.07 -3.08
N ALA A 236 -12.75 -15.93 -3.24
CA ALA A 236 -13.99 -15.61 -2.53
C ALA A 236 -15.27 -16.14 -3.20
N ALA A 237 -15.17 -16.61 -4.46
CA ALA A 237 -16.28 -17.11 -5.28
C ALA A 237 -16.53 -18.61 -5.10
#